data_AF-A0A412X7V3-F1
#
_entry.id   AF-A0A412X7V3-F1
#
_cell.length_a   1.000
_cell.length_b   1.000
_cell.length_c   1.000
_cell.angle_alpha   90.00
_cell.angle_beta   90.00
_cell.angle_gamma   90.00
#
_symmetry.space_group_name_H-M   'P 1'
#
loop_
_entity.id
_entity.type
_entity.pdbx_description
1 polymer ?
#
loop_
_entity_poly.entity_id
_entity_poly.type
_entity_poly.pdbx_seq_one_letter_code
_entity_poly.pdbx_strand_id
1 'polypeptide(L)'
;MKNSKENNNRMNTGIDLSRSETELCSNAFYGNKTVEKVILPDYADTVPANMFKGCINLKEVTLPIDPDVGEAVFEGCISLTDIHIPLCIGSIATNAFRGCRENIRFHADSPAVNLKTLKQHIEKELGHSIELYDISDNLVESTD
;
A
#
# COMPACT_ATOMS: atom_id res chain seq x y z
N MET A 1 -26.73 26.01 -27.96
CA MET A 1 -26.28 26.91 -26.86
C MET A 1 -25.14 26.20 -26.16
N LYS A 2 -23.90 26.69 -26.32
CA LYS A 2 -22.74 26.18 -25.59
C LYS A 2 -22.91 26.51 -24.10
N ASN A 3 -22.60 25.54 -23.24
CA ASN A 3 -21.87 25.81 -21.99
C ASN A 3 -21.26 24.49 -21.49
N SER A 4 -20.23 24.07 -22.22
CA SER A 4 -19.09 23.36 -21.67
C SER A 4 -18.49 24.20 -20.53
N LYS A 5 -18.69 23.76 -19.29
CA LYS A 5 -17.71 24.02 -18.22
C LYS A 5 -16.89 22.76 -18.03
N GLU A 6 -16.11 22.42 -19.06
CA GLU A 6 -14.80 21.83 -18.83
C GLU A 6 -13.96 22.93 -18.20
N ASN A 7 -13.53 22.74 -16.95
CA ASN A 7 -12.35 23.36 -16.34
C ASN A 7 -12.21 22.84 -14.91
N ASN A 8 -11.61 21.66 -14.77
CA ASN A 8 -10.59 21.38 -13.76
C ASN A 8 -9.90 20.07 -14.13
N ASN A 9 -8.80 20.19 -14.86
CA ASN A 9 -7.80 19.15 -15.07
C ASN A 9 -7.16 18.77 -13.73
N ARG A 10 -7.85 17.96 -12.92
CA ARG A 10 -7.18 17.12 -11.92
C ARG A 10 -6.62 15.94 -12.70
N MET A 11 -5.32 15.98 -13.02
CA MET A 11 -4.59 14.77 -13.40
C MET A 11 -4.92 13.72 -12.33
N ASN A 12 -5.64 12.66 -12.71
CA ASN A 12 -6.03 11.62 -11.77
C ASN A 12 -4.75 10.86 -11.39
N THR A 13 -4.13 11.20 -10.26
CA THR A 13 -2.90 10.59 -9.75
C THR A 13 -3.15 9.27 -9.02
N GLY A 14 -4.42 8.83 -8.98
CA GLY A 14 -4.85 7.53 -8.49
C GLY A 14 -4.90 6.48 -9.60
N ILE A 15 -4.18 5.38 -9.41
CA ILE A 15 -4.26 4.17 -10.22
C ILE A 15 -5.11 3.15 -9.49
N ASP A 16 -6.05 2.54 -10.19
CA ASP A 16 -6.83 1.43 -9.70
C ASP A 16 -6.70 0.27 -10.69
N LEU A 17 -6.03 -0.79 -10.21
CA LEU A 17 -5.69 -2.03 -10.90
C LEU A 17 -6.66 -3.17 -10.53
N SER A 18 -7.70 -2.91 -9.74
CA SER A 18 -8.70 -3.92 -9.35
C SER A 18 -9.66 -4.31 -10.48
N ARG A 19 -9.74 -3.46 -11.51
CA ARG A 19 -10.65 -3.57 -12.63
C ARG A 19 -9.99 -4.33 -13.78
N SER A 20 -10.43 -5.59 -13.99
CA SER A 20 -9.92 -6.60 -14.93
C SER A 20 -8.67 -7.34 -14.46
N GLU A 21 -8.47 -8.57 -14.98
CA GLU A 21 -7.29 -9.43 -14.76
C GLU A 21 -6.01 -8.72 -15.27
N THR A 22 -5.55 -7.76 -14.47
CA THR A 22 -4.28 -7.07 -14.61
C THR A 22 -3.19 -7.95 -14.03
N GLU A 23 -2.27 -8.36 -14.89
CA GLU A 23 -1.02 -9.00 -14.46
C GLU A 23 -0.13 -7.96 -13.77
N LEU A 24 0.39 -8.29 -12.59
CA LEU A 24 1.34 -7.45 -11.89
C LEU A 24 2.76 -7.83 -12.34
N CYS A 25 3.46 -6.87 -12.93
CA CYS A 25 4.84 -7.06 -13.41
C CYS A 25 5.85 -6.35 -12.50
N SER A 26 7.01 -6.99 -12.29
CA SER A 26 8.15 -6.37 -11.61
C SER A 26 8.53 -5.04 -12.28
N ASN A 27 8.88 -4.04 -11.47
CA ASN A 27 9.26 -2.69 -11.91
C ASN A 27 8.18 -1.88 -12.67
N ALA A 28 6.91 -2.31 -12.73
CA ALA A 28 5.89 -1.65 -13.56
C ALA A 28 5.74 -0.13 -13.31
N PHE A 29 5.96 0.32 -12.08
CA PHE A 29 5.92 1.73 -11.67
C PHE A 29 7.26 2.22 -11.11
N TYR A 30 8.39 1.56 -11.45
CA TYR A 30 9.70 1.96 -10.96
C TYR A 30 9.99 3.43 -11.25
N GLY A 31 10.32 4.19 -10.20
CA GLY A 31 10.67 5.60 -10.26
C GLY A 31 9.53 6.53 -10.69
N ASN A 32 8.27 6.06 -10.65
CA ASN A 32 7.14 6.87 -11.06
C ASN A 32 6.92 8.07 -10.11
N LYS A 33 6.97 9.29 -10.65
CA LYS A 33 6.86 10.53 -9.88
C LYS A 33 5.47 11.17 -9.93
N THR A 34 4.47 10.51 -10.49
CA THR A 34 3.12 11.07 -10.66
C THR A 34 2.05 10.31 -9.89
N VAL A 35 2.26 9.02 -9.64
CA VAL A 35 1.30 8.20 -8.89
C VAL A 35 1.34 8.60 -7.42
N GLU A 36 0.16 8.89 -6.88
CA GLU A 36 -0.03 9.24 -5.47
C GLU A 36 -0.82 8.17 -4.71
N LYS A 37 -1.71 7.44 -5.40
CA LYS A 37 -2.54 6.39 -4.81
C LYS A 37 -2.62 5.18 -5.71
N VAL A 38 -2.56 3.99 -5.13
CA VAL A 38 -2.71 2.72 -5.84
C VAL A 38 -3.72 1.82 -5.14
N ILE A 39 -4.63 1.24 -5.92
CA ILE A 39 -5.47 0.11 -5.50
C ILE A 39 -5.01 -1.12 -6.28
N LEU A 40 -4.45 -2.11 -5.60
CA LEU A 40 -4.04 -3.38 -6.18
C LEU A 40 -5.24 -4.34 -6.31
N PRO A 41 -5.18 -5.31 -7.23
CA PRO A 41 -6.25 -6.29 -7.39
C PRO A 41 -6.31 -7.27 -6.22
N ASP A 42 -7.51 -7.50 -5.69
CA ASP A 42 -7.76 -8.39 -4.55
C ASP A 42 -7.28 -9.84 -4.76
N TYR A 43 -7.18 -10.28 -6.02
CA TYR A 43 -6.77 -11.63 -6.41
C TYR A 43 -5.25 -11.83 -6.53
N ALA A 44 -4.44 -10.78 -6.39
CA ALA A 44 -2.99 -10.92 -6.54
C ALA A 44 -2.35 -11.56 -5.31
N ASP A 45 -1.85 -12.78 -5.49
CA ASP A 45 -1.08 -13.51 -4.47
C ASP A 45 0.27 -12.85 -4.15
N THR A 46 0.79 -12.02 -5.05
CA THR A 46 2.11 -11.40 -4.89
C THR A 46 2.13 -9.99 -5.46
N VAL A 47 2.73 -9.05 -4.71
CA VAL A 47 3.16 -7.76 -5.24
C VAL A 47 4.62 -7.90 -5.70
N PRO A 48 4.88 -7.87 -7.01
CA PRO A 48 6.18 -8.27 -7.57
C PRO A 48 7.30 -7.29 -7.25
N ALA A 49 8.54 -7.78 -7.30
CA ALA A 49 9.72 -7.04 -6.88
C ALA A 49 9.86 -5.67 -7.57
N ASN A 50 10.29 -4.67 -6.79
CA ASN A 50 10.54 -3.29 -7.21
C ASN A 50 9.35 -2.59 -7.90
N MET A 51 8.12 -3.13 -7.83
CA MET A 51 6.99 -2.62 -8.61
C MET A 51 6.75 -1.12 -8.43
N PHE A 52 6.88 -0.60 -7.21
CA PHE A 52 6.73 0.83 -6.88
C PHE A 52 8.02 1.47 -6.38
N LYS A 53 9.18 0.83 -6.57
CA LYS A 53 10.46 1.34 -6.06
C LYS A 53 10.73 2.75 -6.56
N GLY A 54 11.04 3.68 -5.65
CA GLY A 54 11.33 5.07 -5.96
C GLY A 54 10.11 5.90 -6.36
N CYS A 55 8.89 5.43 -6.09
CA CYS A 55 7.68 6.24 -6.26
C CYS A 55 7.58 7.31 -5.17
N ILE A 56 8.35 8.39 -5.32
CA ILE A 56 8.53 9.42 -4.29
C ILE A 56 7.24 10.19 -3.92
N ASN A 57 6.22 10.14 -4.77
CA ASN A 57 4.92 10.81 -4.55
C ASN A 57 3.81 9.84 -4.13
N LEU A 58 4.07 8.53 -4.10
CA LEU A 58 3.11 7.53 -3.64
C LEU A 58 2.87 7.74 -2.14
N LYS A 59 1.61 7.94 -1.75
CA LYS A 59 1.15 8.22 -0.38
C LYS A 59 0.34 7.09 0.20
N GLU A 60 -0.53 6.51 -0.63
CA GLU A 60 -1.55 5.55 -0.21
C GLU A 60 -1.52 4.31 -1.10
N VAL A 61 -1.53 3.13 -0.47
CA VAL A 61 -1.61 1.84 -1.17
C VAL A 61 -2.69 0.98 -0.51
N THR A 62 -3.60 0.46 -1.31
CA THR A 62 -4.48 -0.66 -0.90
C THR A 62 -3.89 -1.96 -1.43
N LEU A 63 -3.52 -2.85 -0.51
CA LEU A 63 -2.96 -4.16 -0.82
C LEU A 63 -4.04 -5.16 -1.26
N PRO A 64 -3.67 -6.28 -1.92
CA PRO A 64 -4.54 -7.44 -2.10
C PRO A 64 -5.00 -8.07 -0.78
N ILE A 65 -5.84 -9.10 -0.85
CA ILE A 65 -6.42 -9.76 0.35
C ILE A 65 -5.34 -10.41 1.23
N ASP A 66 -4.31 -11.02 0.64
CA ASP A 66 -3.23 -11.67 1.39
C ASP A 66 -1.93 -11.78 0.56
N PRO A 67 -1.34 -10.64 0.15
CA PRO A 67 -0.21 -10.68 -0.77
C PRO A 67 1.09 -11.09 -0.06
N ASP A 68 1.93 -11.87 -0.73
CA ASP A 68 3.36 -11.80 -0.51
C ASP A 68 3.89 -10.48 -1.11
N VAL A 69 4.56 -9.67 -0.29
CA VAL A 69 5.18 -8.42 -0.71
C VAL A 69 6.62 -8.69 -1.14
N GLY A 70 6.89 -8.57 -2.44
CA GLY A 70 8.19 -8.86 -3.03
C GLY A 70 9.32 -7.91 -2.61
N GLU A 71 10.53 -8.24 -3.07
CA GLU A 71 11.74 -7.49 -2.72
C GLU A 71 11.63 -6.02 -3.15
N ALA A 72 11.96 -5.11 -2.23
CA ALA A 72 12.07 -3.67 -2.50
C ALA A 72 10.84 -3.01 -3.17
N VAL A 73 9.64 -3.59 -3.03
CA VAL A 73 8.41 -3.12 -3.69
C VAL A 73 8.17 -1.62 -3.51
N PHE A 74 8.31 -1.11 -2.28
CA PHE A 74 8.13 0.30 -1.93
C PHE A 74 9.45 0.99 -1.56
N GLU A 75 10.61 0.41 -1.90
CA GLU A 75 11.90 0.99 -1.53
C GLU A 75 11.99 2.45 -2.03
N GLY A 76 12.32 3.38 -1.14
CA GLY A 76 12.45 4.82 -1.46
C GLY A 76 11.13 5.54 -1.74
N CYS A 77 9.97 4.97 -1.37
CA CYS A 77 8.68 5.67 -1.40
C CYS A 77 8.59 6.65 -0.21
N ILE A 78 9.32 7.75 -0.27
CA ILE A 78 9.50 8.71 0.84
C ILE A 78 8.22 9.46 1.27
N SER A 79 7.15 9.37 0.48
CA SER A 79 5.86 9.98 0.81
C SER A 79 4.81 8.96 1.24
N LEU A 80 5.14 7.66 1.26
CA LEU A 80 4.23 6.61 1.65
C LEU A 80 3.94 6.74 3.13
N THR A 81 2.67 7.00 3.46
CA THR A 81 2.21 7.20 4.83
C THR A 81 1.15 6.19 5.23
N ASP A 82 0.38 5.66 4.29
CA ASP A 82 -0.80 4.86 4.62
C ASP A 82 -0.87 3.60 3.74
N ILE A 83 -1.01 2.45 4.38
CA ILE A 83 -1.18 1.14 3.76
C ILE A 83 -2.47 0.54 4.28
N HIS A 84 -3.41 0.26 3.37
CA HIS A 84 -4.66 -0.41 3.70
C HIS A 84 -4.53 -1.91 3.46
N ILE A 85 -4.87 -2.69 4.49
CA ILE A 85 -4.82 -4.15 4.52
C ILE A 85 -6.26 -4.67 4.53
N PRO A 86 -6.76 -5.24 3.43
CA PRO A 86 -8.14 -5.75 3.39
C PRO A 86 -8.37 -6.96 4.31
N LEU A 87 -7.39 -7.84 4.48
CA LEU A 87 -7.50 -9.01 5.36
C LEU A 87 -6.17 -9.31 6.07
N CYS A 88 -5.13 -9.69 5.33
CA CYS A 88 -3.80 -9.94 5.91
C CYS A 88 -2.70 -9.43 5.00
N ILE A 89 -1.47 -9.46 5.49
CA ILE A 89 -0.26 -9.39 4.68
C ILE A 89 0.44 -10.73 4.84
N GLY A 90 0.85 -11.34 3.72
CA GLY A 90 1.67 -12.54 3.71
C GLY A 90 3.11 -12.23 4.12
N SER A 91 4.08 -12.79 3.41
CA SER A 91 5.50 -12.54 3.68
C SER A 91 5.90 -11.13 3.23
N ILE A 92 6.78 -10.45 3.97
CA ILE A 92 7.36 -9.17 3.51
C ILE A 92 8.84 -9.39 3.21
N ALA A 93 9.19 -9.38 1.94
CA ALA A 93 10.58 -9.60 1.52
C ALA A 93 11.51 -8.46 1.94
N THR A 94 12.80 -8.78 1.96
CA THR A 94 13.87 -7.83 2.32
C THR A 94 13.74 -6.50 1.59
N ASN A 95 13.95 -5.41 2.33
CA ASN A 95 13.92 -4.04 1.82
C ASN A 95 12.59 -3.54 1.25
N ALA A 96 11.47 -4.28 1.39
CA ALA A 96 10.17 -3.86 0.84
C ALA A 96 9.81 -2.40 1.16
N PHE A 97 10.12 -1.94 2.38
CA PHE A 97 9.90 -0.56 2.83
C PHE A 97 11.18 0.24 3.08
N ARG A 98 12.33 -0.22 2.60
CA ARG A 98 13.62 0.46 2.83
C ARG A 98 13.57 1.90 2.32
N GLY A 99 13.92 2.87 3.17
CA GLY A 99 13.91 4.29 2.78
C GLY A 99 12.50 4.89 2.62
N CYS A 100 11.45 4.19 3.05
CA CYS A 100 10.18 4.84 3.39
C CYS A 100 10.32 5.64 4.70
N ARG A 101 9.30 6.42 5.05
CA ARG A 101 9.25 7.04 6.38
C ARG A 101 9.01 5.97 7.45
N GLU A 102 9.50 6.23 8.66
CA GLU A 102 9.37 5.31 9.79
C GLU A 102 7.91 5.19 10.29
N ASN A 103 7.05 6.15 9.97
CA ASN A 103 5.69 6.27 10.51
C ASN A 103 4.59 5.85 9.52
N ILE A 104 4.81 4.78 8.75
CA ILE A 104 3.74 4.20 7.92
C ILE A 104 2.62 3.70 8.83
N ARG A 105 1.40 4.17 8.59
CA ARG A 105 0.19 3.67 9.22
C ARG A 105 -0.35 2.48 8.44
N PHE A 106 -0.62 1.41 9.17
CA PHE A 106 -1.28 0.24 8.63
C PHE A 106 -2.75 0.26 9.05
N HIS A 107 -3.64 0.37 8.08
CA HIS A 107 -5.07 0.39 8.30
C HIS A 107 -5.65 -1.01 8.13
N ALA A 108 -6.34 -1.50 9.16
CA ALA A 108 -6.99 -2.81 9.17
C ALA A 108 -8.34 -2.70 9.89
N ASP A 109 -9.43 -2.95 9.16
CA ASP A 109 -10.81 -2.84 9.69
C ASP A 109 -11.68 -4.03 9.30
N SER A 110 -11.05 -5.13 8.88
CA SER A 110 -11.80 -6.34 8.54
C SER A 110 -12.19 -7.09 9.82
N PRO A 111 -13.50 -7.35 10.04
CA PRO A 111 -13.97 -8.05 11.23
C PRO A 111 -13.52 -9.52 11.29
N ALA A 112 -13.02 -10.05 10.17
CA ALA A 112 -12.46 -11.39 10.09
C ALA A 112 -11.01 -11.49 10.62
N VAL A 113 -10.37 -10.35 10.90
CA VAL A 113 -8.95 -10.26 11.23
C VAL A 113 -8.75 -10.10 12.73
N ASN A 114 -7.84 -10.90 13.29
CA ASN A 114 -7.33 -10.66 14.63
C ASN A 114 -6.23 -9.60 14.56
N LEU A 115 -6.52 -8.37 14.98
CA LEU A 115 -5.59 -7.24 14.91
C LEU A 115 -4.29 -7.48 15.67
N LYS A 116 -4.35 -8.18 16.82
CA LYS A 116 -3.16 -8.53 17.60
C LYS A 116 -2.23 -9.47 16.83
N THR A 117 -2.77 -10.51 16.22
CA THR A 117 -1.98 -11.46 15.41
C THR A 117 -1.46 -10.80 14.13
N LEU A 118 -2.28 -9.99 13.45
CA LEU A 118 -1.86 -9.23 12.28
C LEU A 118 -0.70 -8.30 12.62
N LYS A 119 -0.81 -7.53 13.71
CA LYS A 119 0.25 -6.65 14.19
C LYS A 119 1.54 -7.43 14.47
N GLN A 120 1.48 -8.50 15.26
CA GLN A 120 2.65 -9.32 15.57
C GLN A 120 3.33 -9.88 14.33
N HIS A 121 2.55 -10.28 13.32
CA HIS A 121 3.06 -10.74 12.05
C HIS A 121 3.80 -9.62 11.29
N ILE A 122 3.18 -8.45 11.12
CA ILE A 122 3.82 -7.32 10.44
C ILE A 122 5.06 -6.83 11.19
N GLU A 123 5.01 -6.71 12.52
CA GLU A 123 6.16 -6.31 13.35
C GLU A 123 7.34 -7.29 13.21
N LYS A 124 7.05 -8.59 13.13
CA LYS A 124 8.07 -9.62 12.91
C LYS A 124 8.73 -9.46 11.54
N GLU A 125 7.95 -9.23 10.50
CA GLU A 125 8.46 -9.11 9.14
C GLU A 125 9.21 -7.77 8.91
N LEU A 126 8.79 -6.68 9.57
CA LEU A 126 9.47 -5.38 9.51
C LEU A 126 10.66 -5.25 10.46
N GLY A 127 10.68 -6.03 11.55
CA GLY A 127 11.71 -5.97 12.58
C GLY A 127 11.62 -4.76 13.51
N HIS A 128 10.50 -4.02 13.50
CA HIS A 128 10.21 -2.91 14.40
C HIS A 128 8.73 -2.85 14.75
N SER A 129 8.40 -2.15 15.83
CA SER A 129 7.02 -1.97 16.26
C SER A 129 6.22 -1.10 15.29
N ILE A 130 4.93 -1.36 15.21
CA ILE A 130 3.97 -0.57 14.43
C ILE A 130 2.68 -0.31 15.23
N GLU A 131 1.84 0.57 14.71
CA GLU A 131 0.49 0.83 15.21
C GLU A 131 -0.52 0.48 14.10
N LEU A 132 -1.66 -0.10 14.49
CA LEU A 132 -2.78 -0.34 13.57
C LEU A 132 -3.88 0.68 13.77
N TYR A 133 -4.46 1.12 12.66
CA TYR A 133 -5.51 2.12 12.61
C TYR A 133 -6.76 1.55 11.92
N ASP A 134 -7.95 2.04 12.26
CA ASP A 134 -9.15 1.79 11.46
C ASP A 134 -9.21 2.72 10.23
N ILE A 135 -10.26 2.61 9.41
CA ILE A 135 -10.47 3.48 8.24
C ILE A 135 -10.83 4.93 8.59
N SER A 136 -11.09 5.21 9.87
CA SER A 136 -11.41 6.54 10.41
C SER A 136 -10.21 7.15 11.14
N ASP A 137 -9.01 6.61 10.95
CA ASP A 137 -7.74 7.01 11.59
C ASP A 137 -7.72 6.86 13.12
N ASN A 138 -8.59 6.03 13.70
CA ASN A 138 -8.51 5.72 15.13
C ASN A 138 -7.50 4.60 15.35
N LEU A 139 -6.62 4.78 16.35
CA LEU A 139 -5.73 3.73 16.83
C LEU A 139 -6.55 2.57 17.40
N VAL A 140 -6.42 1.38 16.81
CA VAL A 140 -7.17 0.17 17.19
C VAL A 140 -6.30 -0.89 17.85
N GLU A 141 -4.99 -0.87 17.61
CA GLU A 141 -4.02 -1.74 18.29
C GLU A 141 -2.66 -1.03 18.37
N SER A 142 -2.11 -0.89 19.58
CA SER A 142 -0.87 -0.15 19.86
C SER A 142 0.24 -1.07 20.38
N THR A 143 1.42 -0.52 20.66
CA THR A 143 2.47 -1.25 21.41
C THR A 143 2.10 -1.40 22.88
N ASP A 144 2.25 -2.62 23.41
CA ASP A 144 2.38 -2.89 24.85
C ASP A 144 3.79 -2.49 25.35
#